data_AF-D4E8X6-F1
#
_entry.id   AF-D4E8X6-F1
#
_cell.length_a   1.000
_cell.length_b   1.000
_cell.length_c   1.000
_cell.angle_alpha   90.00
_cell.angle_beta   90.00
_cell.angle_gamma   90.00
#
_symmetry.space_group_name_H-M   'P 1'
#
loop_
_entity.id
_entity.type
_entity.pdbx_description
1 polymer ?
#
loop_
_entity_poly.entity_id
_entity_poly.type
_entity_poly.pdbx_seq_one_letter_code
_entity_poly.pdbx_strand_id
1 'polypeptide(L)'
;MKGSFRSKNNGIYFVFQPMFGRTGQLLAVECLSRFTFDSEYAHFSPEQFFQHADSAMRVGILLEQVELIEKYQSWFDKNQVIVTLNVDDATLHSLASSQLAERIRAVHCIHFEISESATRLVKDRVHGDPLLNGYSFWLDDFGSGYAGFSALYNSQFRFVKLDRFLLWNFMKKPGGEGLMRALLRFFT
;
A
#
# COMPACT_ATOMS: atom_id res chain seq x y z
N MET A 1 10.32 -36.28 -10.25
CA MET A 1 9.42 -35.58 -11.19
C MET A 1 9.47 -34.09 -10.90
N LYS A 2 10.24 -33.33 -11.68
CA LYS A 2 10.34 -31.86 -11.56
C LYS A 2 9.18 -31.25 -12.34
N GLY A 3 8.15 -30.80 -11.62
CA GLY A 3 7.00 -30.10 -12.19
C GLY A 3 7.40 -28.71 -12.67
N SER A 4 7.25 -28.51 -13.98
CA SER A 4 7.41 -27.25 -14.70
C SER A 4 6.47 -26.16 -14.15
N PHE A 5 6.94 -25.31 -13.24
CA PHE A 5 6.32 -24.01 -12.96
C PHE A 5 6.80 -23.00 -14.01
N ARG A 6 6.24 -23.09 -15.22
CA ARG A 6 6.28 -21.96 -16.15
C ARG A 6 5.22 -20.96 -15.68
N SER A 7 5.60 -20.04 -14.80
CA SER A 7 4.69 -19.03 -14.26
C SER A 7 4.42 -17.94 -15.31
N LYS A 8 3.14 -17.64 -15.55
CA LYS A 8 2.66 -16.53 -16.39
C LYS A 8 3.18 -15.14 -15.97
N ASN A 9 3.75 -14.99 -14.78
CA ASN A 9 3.98 -13.69 -14.12
C ASN A 9 5.47 -13.31 -14.01
N ASN A 10 6.34 -13.76 -14.92
CA ASN A 10 7.79 -13.49 -14.86
C ASN A 10 8.46 -13.79 -13.50
N GLY A 11 7.94 -14.79 -12.76
CA GLY A 11 8.44 -15.15 -11.44
C GLY A 11 8.03 -14.22 -10.29
N ILE A 12 7.03 -13.35 -10.49
CA ILE A 12 6.38 -12.56 -9.44
C ILE A 12 5.24 -13.38 -8.80
N TYR A 13 5.16 -13.34 -7.46
CA TYR A 13 4.03 -13.85 -6.69
C TYR A 13 3.61 -12.86 -5.60
N PHE A 14 2.37 -12.99 -5.11
CA PHE A 14 1.82 -12.07 -4.11
C PHE A 14 1.73 -12.75 -2.74
N VAL A 15 2.04 -11.98 -1.70
CA VAL A 15 1.86 -12.36 -0.30
C VAL A 15 1.04 -11.30 0.42
N PHE A 16 0.33 -11.72 1.47
CA PHE A 16 -0.51 -10.83 2.27
C PHE A 16 0.09 -10.67 3.66
N GLN A 17 0.49 -9.45 4.02
CA GLN A 17 1.03 -9.14 5.33
C GLN A 17 -0.11 -8.67 6.25
N PRO A 18 -0.39 -9.37 7.36
CA PRO A 18 -1.53 -9.05 8.22
C PRO A 18 -1.28 -7.83 9.11
N MET A 19 -2.34 -7.05 9.32
CA MET A 19 -2.41 -5.93 10.24
C MET A 19 -3.51 -6.17 11.27
N PHE A 20 -3.15 -6.15 12.55
CA PHE A 20 -4.04 -6.51 13.64
C PHE A 20 -4.49 -5.30 14.44
N GLY A 21 -5.73 -5.35 14.90
CA GLY A 21 -6.28 -4.38 15.85
C GLY A 21 -5.76 -4.61 17.27
N ARG A 22 -6.08 -3.67 18.16
CA ARG A 22 -5.66 -3.71 19.58
C ARG A 22 -6.14 -4.96 20.32
N THR A 23 -7.25 -5.55 19.90
CA THR A 23 -7.80 -6.78 20.48
C THR A 23 -7.38 -8.05 19.74
N GLY A 24 -6.42 -7.96 18.81
CA GLY A 24 -5.85 -9.10 18.07
C GLY A 24 -6.65 -9.57 16.86
N GLN A 25 -7.77 -8.92 16.53
CA GLN A 25 -8.53 -9.19 15.33
C GLN A 25 -7.75 -8.76 14.08
N LEU A 26 -7.85 -9.54 13.00
CA LEU A 26 -7.32 -9.15 11.70
C LEU A 26 -8.17 -8.00 11.14
N LEU A 27 -7.55 -6.84 10.92
CA LEU A 27 -8.22 -5.65 10.39
C LEU A 27 -7.98 -5.49 8.90
N ALA A 28 -6.73 -5.70 8.49
CA ALA A 28 -6.32 -5.50 7.11
C ALA A 28 -5.19 -6.46 6.73
N VAL A 29 -4.96 -6.59 5.43
CA VAL A 29 -3.77 -7.21 4.86
C VAL A 29 -3.18 -6.30 3.80
N GLU A 30 -1.86 -6.17 3.78
CA GLU A 30 -1.14 -5.49 2.70
C GLU A 30 -0.72 -6.52 1.65
N CYS A 31 -1.13 -6.32 0.40
CA CYS A 31 -0.75 -7.20 -0.71
C CYS A 31 0.61 -6.76 -1.26
N LEU A 32 1.60 -7.63 -1.14
CA LEU A 32 2.98 -7.35 -1.47
C LEU A 32 3.49 -8.27 -2.58
N SER A 33 4.22 -7.69 -3.52
CA SER A 33 4.93 -8.46 -4.57
C SER A 33 6.21 -9.08 -4.02
N ARG A 34 6.48 -10.31 -4.43
CA ARG A 34 7.69 -11.09 -4.13
C ARG A 34 8.19 -11.76 -5.39
N PHE A 35 9.49 -12.02 -5.43
CA PHE A 35 10.15 -12.67 -6.56
C PHE A 35 10.58 -14.08 -6.19
N THR A 36 10.38 -15.00 -7.13
CA THR A 36 10.91 -16.35 -7.08
C THR A 36 12.43 -16.32 -7.25
N PHE A 37 13.12 -17.25 -6.58
CA PHE A 37 14.59 -17.31 -6.59
C PHE A 37 15.19 -17.60 -7.96
N ASP A 38 14.42 -18.18 -8.88
CA ASP A 38 14.78 -18.50 -10.25
C ASP A 38 14.32 -17.45 -11.28
N SER A 39 13.75 -16.33 -10.83
CA SER A 39 13.42 -15.21 -11.71
C SER A 39 14.63 -14.33 -12.01
N GLU A 40 14.59 -13.63 -13.14
CA GLU A 40 15.59 -12.59 -13.48
C GLU A 40 15.63 -11.45 -12.44
N TYR A 41 14.62 -11.36 -11.57
CA TYR A 41 14.49 -10.35 -10.51
C TYR A 41 14.90 -10.85 -9.12
N ALA A 42 15.34 -12.10 -8.98
CA ALA A 42 15.69 -12.71 -7.69
C ALA A 42 16.79 -11.93 -6.93
N HIS A 43 17.59 -11.12 -7.63
CA HIS A 43 18.64 -10.30 -7.06
C HIS A 43 18.18 -8.93 -6.55
N PHE A 44 16.97 -8.50 -6.89
CA PHE A 44 16.41 -7.23 -6.45
C PHE A 44 15.50 -7.41 -5.24
N SER A 45 15.53 -6.44 -4.31
CA SER A 45 14.41 -6.25 -3.41
C SER A 45 13.17 -5.77 -4.20
N PRO A 46 11.94 -6.02 -3.72
CA PRO A 46 10.72 -5.43 -4.30
C PRO A 46 10.85 -3.92 -4.55
N GLU A 47 11.37 -3.20 -3.57
CA GLU A 47 11.60 -1.75 -3.68
C GLU A 47 12.55 -1.39 -4.84
N GLN A 48 13.70 -2.07 -4.94
CA GLN A 48 14.65 -1.83 -6.03
C GLN A 48 14.07 -2.17 -7.40
N PHE A 49 13.30 -3.26 -7.50
CA PHE A 49 12.61 -3.61 -8.73
C PHE A 49 11.63 -2.50 -9.13
N PHE A 50 10.76 -2.06 -8.22
CA PHE A 50 9.76 -1.04 -8.51
C PHE A 50 10.38 0.31 -8.85
N GLN A 51 11.56 0.66 -8.33
CA GLN A 51 12.29 1.87 -8.74
C GLN A 51 12.67 1.86 -10.23
N HIS A 52 12.99 0.69 -10.80
CA HIS A 52 13.44 0.54 -12.19
C HIS A 52 12.34 0.08 -13.15
N ALA A 53 11.26 -0.49 -12.63
CA ALA A 53 10.12 -0.92 -13.44
C ALA A 53 9.48 0.28 -14.14
N ASP A 54 9.15 0.14 -15.42
CA ASP A 54 8.40 1.16 -16.16
C ASP A 54 6.92 1.21 -15.71
N SER A 55 6.22 2.27 -16.10
CA SER A 55 4.82 2.48 -15.73
C SER A 55 3.91 1.34 -16.18
N ALA A 56 4.19 0.72 -17.33
CA ALA A 56 3.34 -0.35 -17.86
C ALA A 56 3.46 -1.62 -17.00
N MET A 57 4.68 -1.97 -16.58
CA MET A 57 4.94 -3.07 -15.66
C MET A 57 4.29 -2.83 -14.29
N ARG A 58 4.42 -1.62 -13.73
CA ARG A 58 3.81 -1.28 -12.43
C ARG A 58 2.29 -1.39 -12.47
N VAL A 59 1.67 -0.87 -13.54
CA VAL A 59 0.22 -0.99 -13.76
C VAL A 59 -0.18 -2.45 -13.96
N GLY A 60 0.56 -3.23 -14.74
CA GLY A 60 0.29 -4.65 -14.94
C GLY A 60 0.29 -5.44 -13.63
N ILE A 61 1.28 -5.21 -12.77
CA ILE A 61 1.33 -5.85 -11.44
C ILE A 61 0.14 -5.44 -10.58
N LEU A 62 -0.23 -4.15 -10.56
CA LEU A 62 -1.40 -3.68 -9.82
C LEU A 62 -2.69 -4.36 -10.32
N LEU A 63 -2.85 -4.52 -11.64
CA LEU A 63 -3.99 -5.23 -12.23
C LEU A 63 -4.05 -6.69 -11.78
N GLU A 64 -2.92 -7.39 -11.79
CA GLU A 64 -2.86 -8.78 -11.32
C GLU A 64 -3.20 -8.90 -9.82
N GLN A 65 -2.78 -7.94 -9.00
CA GLN A 65 -3.16 -7.89 -7.59
C GLN A 65 -4.67 -7.67 -7.41
N VAL A 66 -5.26 -6.73 -8.14
CA VAL A 66 -6.71 -6.48 -8.13
C VAL A 66 -7.47 -7.74 -8.56
N GLU A 67 -7.06 -8.40 -9.64
CA GLU A 67 -7.64 -9.66 -10.12
C GLU A 67 -7.59 -10.78 -9.09
N LEU A 68 -6.47 -10.90 -8.37
CA LEU A 68 -6.34 -11.86 -7.30
C LEU A 68 -7.31 -11.55 -6.15
N ILE A 69 -7.45 -10.28 -5.76
CA ILE A 69 -8.32 -9.86 -4.67
C ILE A 69 -9.79 -10.05 -5.06
N GLU A 70 -10.17 -9.67 -6.28
CA GLU A 70 -11.51 -9.91 -6.86
C GLU A 70 -11.92 -11.38 -6.70
N LYS A 71 -11.03 -12.32 -7.02
CA LYS A 71 -11.29 -13.76 -6.89
C LYS A 71 -11.65 -14.19 -5.47
N TYR A 72 -11.11 -13.51 -4.45
CA TYR A 72 -11.32 -13.83 -3.03
C TYR A 72 -12.17 -12.77 -2.30
N GLN A 73 -12.82 -11.86 -3.03
CA GLN A 73 -13.56 -10.72 -2.47
C GLN A 73 -14.57 -11.16 -1.39
N SER A 74 -15.32 -12.22 -1.65
CA SER A 74 -16.31 -12.74 -0.69
C SER A 74 -15.74 -13.08 0.68
N TRP A 75 -14.47 -13.52 0.76
CA TRP A 75 -13.82 -13.79 2.03
C TRP A 75 -13.48 -12.48 2.75
N PHE A 76 -12.94 -11.48 2.04
CA PHE A 76 -12.63 -10.18 2.61
C PHE A 76 -13.89 -9.48 3.13
N ASP A 77 -14.95 -9.46 2.33
CA ASP A 77 -16.23 -8.85 2.69
C ASP A 77 -16.86 -9.56 3.89
N LYS A 78 -16.92 -10.90 3.89
CA LYS A 78 -17.51 -11.67 5.00
C LYS A 78 -16.77 -11.45 6.32
N ASN A 79 -15.43 -11.35 6.28
CA ASN A 79 -14.60 -11.19 7.47
C ASN A 79 -14.33 -9.72 7.81
N GLN A 80 -14.84 -8.77 7.01
CA GLN A 80 -14.60 -7.34 7.17
C GLN A 80 -13.10 -6.98 7.20
N VAL A 81 -12.31 -7.65 6.35
CA VAL A 81 -10.86 -7.46 6.24
C VAL A 81 -10.56 -6.56 5.06
N ILE A 82 -9.86 -5.45 5.32
CA ILE A 82 -9.38 -4.52 4.29
C ILE A 82 -8.17 -5.12 3.57
N VAL A 83 -8.03 -4.86 2.27
CA VAL A 83 -6.80 -5.13 1.52
C VAL A 83 -6.19 -3.82 1.07
N THR A 84 -4.91 -3.61 1.35
CA THR A 84 -4.18 -2.43 0.88
C THR A 84 -3.24 -2.77 -0.28
N LEU A 85 -3.18 -1.86 -1.26
CA LEU A 85 -2.30 -1.92 -2.43
C LEU A 85 -1.41 -0.67 -2.47
N ASN A 86 -0.11 -0.86 -2.63
CA ASN A 86 0.85 0.23 -2.78
C ASN A 86 0.68 0.89 -4.16
N VAL A 87 0.60 2.22 -4.19
CA VAL A 87 0.48 2.99 -5.43
C VAL A 87 1.43 4.18 -5.46
N ASP A 88 1.87 4.51 -6.67
CA ASP A 88 2.69 5.66 -7.03
C ASP A 88 1.96 6.56 -8.02
N ASP A 89 2.62 7.64 -8.48
CA ASP A 89 2.00 8.59 -9.40
C ASP A 89 1.53 7.96 -10.72
N ALA A 90 2.24 6.95 -11.23
CA ALA A 90 1.95 6.30 -12.50
C ALA A 90 0.72 5.38 -12.38
N THR A 91 0.70 4.54 -11.36
CA THR A 91 -0.43 3.65 -11.06
C THR A 91 -1.67 4.44 -10.65
N LEU A 92 -1.54 5.51 -9.85
CA LEU A 92 -2.65 6.44 -9.55
C LEU A 92 -3.26 7.07 -10.81
N HIS A 93 -2.43 7.47 -11.79
CA HIS A 93 -2.95 7.98 -13.06
C HIS A 93 -3.73 6.90 -13.82
N SER A 94 -3.28 5.64 -13.77
CA SER A 94 -4.01 4.53 -14.38
C SER A 94 -5.31 4.21 -13.66
N LEU A 95 -5.35 4.31 -12.33
CA LEU A 95 -6.57 4.17 -11.51
C LEU A 95 -7.65 5.19 -11.86
N ALA A 96 -7.25 6.38 -12.30
CA ALA A 96 -8.17 7.42 -12.77
C ALA A 96 -8.77 7.13 -14.16
N SER A 97 -8.25 6.14 -14.90
CA SER A 97 -8.78 5.74 -16.21
C SER A 97 -9.99 4.81 -16.06
N SER A 98 -11.02 5.01 -16.90
CA SER A 98 -12.34 4.41 -16.72
C SER A 98 -12.35 2.87 -16.66
N GLN A 99 -11.46 2.19 -17.39
CA GLN A 99 -11.48 0.73 -17.49
C GLN A 99 -11.01 0.03 -16.20
N LEU A 100 -10.04 0.61 -15.51
CA LEU A 100 -9.58 0.09 -14.22
C LEU A 100 -10.43 0.62 -13.06
N ALA A 101 -10.90 1.85 -13.21
CA ALA A 101 -11.65 2.53 -12.17
C ALA A 101 -12.95 1.82 -11.80
N GLU A 102 -13.70 1.32 -12.78
CA GLU A 102 -14.93 0.56 -12.53
C GLU A 102 -14.67 -0.76 -11.83
N ARG A 103 -13.63 -1.50 -12.25
CA ARG A 103 -13.25 -2.79 -11.63
C ARG A 103 -12.93 -2.60 -10.15
N ILE A 104 -12.07 -1.64 -9.84
CA ILE A 104 -11.64 -1.39 -8.46
C ILE A 104 -12.77 -0.85 -7.60
N ARG A 105 -13.63 0.03 -8.14
CA ARG A 105 -14.81 0.51 -7.42
C ARG A 105 -15.77 -0.61 -7.05
N ALA A 106 -15.85 -1.68 -7.84
CA ALA A 106 -16.66 -2.85 -7.52
C ALA A 106 -16.06 -3.72 -6.39
N VAL A 107 -14.78 -3.53 -6.05
CA VAL A 107 -14.08 -4.28 -5.00
C VAL A 107 -13.89 -3.40 -3.76
N HIS A 108 -14.95 -3.33 -2.96
CA HIS A 108 -15.02 -2.42 -1.81
C HIS A 108 -13.97 -2.66 -0.72
N CYS A 109 -13.37 -3.85 -0.67
CA CYS A 109 -12.33 -4.16 0.31
C CYS A 109 -10.95 -3.56 -0.04
N ILE A 110 -10.76 -3.01 -1.26
CA ILE A 110 -9.47 -2.44 -1.70
C ILE A 110 -9.31 -1.00 -1.24
N HIS A 111 -8.16 -0.73 -0.62
CA HIS A 111 -7.68 0.59 -0.25
C HIS A 111 -6.25 0.79 -0.79
N PHE A 112 -5.82 2.03 -0.95
CA PHE A 112 -4.51 2.35 -1.51
C PHE A 112 -3.57 2.96 -0.50
N GLU A 113 -2.32 2.54 -0.53
CA GLU A 113 -1.23 3.10 0.28
C GLU A 113 -0.37 4.01 -0.59
N ILE A 114 -0.12 5.21 -0.10
CA ILE A 114 0.74 6.20 -0.75
C ILE A 114 1.85 6.54 0.25
N SER A 115 3.11 6.38 -0.17
CA SER A 115 4.26 6.78 0.63
C SER A 115 4.27 8.30 0.88
N GLU A 116 4.68 8.71 2.07
CA GLU A 116 4.97 10.11 2.42
C GLU A 116 5.87 10.84 1.39
N SER A 117 6.73 10.09 0.70
CA SER A 117 7.65 10.63 -0.32
C SER A 117 7.01 10.85 -1.70
N ALA A 118 5.75 10.46 -1.90
CA ALA A 118 5.08 10.57 -3.19
C ALA A 118 4.93 12.03 -3.63
N THR A 119 5.36 12.33 -4.86
CA THR A 119 5.33 13.70 -5.42
C THR A 119 3.93 14.32 -5.40
N ARG A 120 2.88 13.53 -5.63
CA ARG A 120 1.49 14.01 -5.55
C ARG A 120 1.08 14.42 -4.14
N LEU A 121 1.56 13.75 -3.08
CA LEU A 121 1.32 14.19 -1.70
C LEU A 121 2.06 15.48 -1.39
N VAL A 122 3.32 15.59 -1.79
CA VAL A 122 4.11 16.82 -1.62
C VAL A 122 3.48 18.02 -2.35
N LYS A 123 2.71 17.78 -3.42
CA LYS A 123 2.02 18.81 -4.20
C LYS A 123 0.53 18.97 -3.82
N ASP A 124 0.05 18.32 -2.76
CA ASP A 124 -1.36 18.32 -2.31
C ASP A 124 -2.38 17.91 -3.41
N ARG A 125 -1.99 16.98 -4.31
CA ARG A 125 -2.79 16.61 -5.49
C ARG A 125 -3.66 15.37 -5.35
N VAL A 126 -3.37 14.49 -4.37
CA VAL A 126 -4.10 13.21 -4.24
C VAL A 126 -5.59 13.45 -3.96
N HIS A 127 -5.91 14.36 -3.04
CA HIS A 127 -7.29 14.67 -2.66
C HIS A 127 -7.91 15.83 -3.44
N GLY A 128 -7.11 16.56 -4.22
CA GLY A 128 -7.60 17.61 -5.11
C GLY A 128 -8.05 17.10 -6.49
N ASP A 129 -7.79 15.83 -6.80
CA ASP A 129 -8.14 15.20 -8.08
C ASP A 129 -9.53 14.53 -7.98
N PRO A 130 -10.58 15.06 -8.62
CA PRO A 130 -11.92 14.50 -8.53
C PRO A 130 -12.03 13.05 -8.98
N LEU A 131 -11.11 12.59 -9.84
CA LEU A 131 -11.07 11.21 -10.32
C LEU A 131 -10.64 10.22 -9.22
N LEU A 132 -10.02 10.71 -8.14
CA LEU A 132 -9.55 9.91 -7.02
C LEU A 132 -10.50 9.91 -5.82
N ASN A 133 -11.55 10.76 -5.82
CA ASN A 133 -12.49 10.90 -4.71
C ASN A 133 -13.28 9.61 -4.37
N GLY A 134 -13.36 8.67 -5.30
CA GLY A 134 -14.01 7.37 -5.09
C GLY A 134 -13.15 6.34 -4.37
N TYR A 135 -11.90 6.66 -4.06
CA TYR A 135 -10.95 5.74 -3.44
C TYR A 135 -10.59 6.17 -2.03
N SER A 136 -10.20 5.18 -1.20
CA SER A 136 -9.73 5.42 0.15
C SER A 136 -8.23 5.21 0.22
N PHE A 137 -7.55 6.22 0.75
CA PHE A 137 -6.09 6.25 0.86
C PHE A 137 -5.62 6.06 2.30
N TRP A 138 -4.47 5.42 2.43
CA TRP A 138 -3.68 5.25 3.62
C TRP A 138 -2.34 5.95 3.37
N LEU A 139 -1.83 6.65 4.39
CA LEU A 139 -0.49 7.23 4.34
C LEU A 139 0.51 6.18 4.82
N ASP A 140 1.51 5.86 4.00
CA ASP A 140 2.60 4.96 4.38
C ASP A 140 3.89 5.72 4.74
N ASP A 141 4.73 5.06 5.53
CA ASP A 141 6.04 5.55 6.00
C ASP A 141 6.01 6.92 6.69
N PHE A 142 4.94 7.22 7.45
CA PHE A 142 4.82 8.51 8.12
C PHE A 142 5.94 8.74 9.14
N GLY A 143 6.53 9.93 9.06
CA GLY A 143 7.66 10.39 9.85
C GLY A 143 9.02 9.97 9.29
N SER A 144 9.08 9.55 8.02
CA SER A 144 10.32 9.33 7.28
C SER A 144 10.99 10.65 6.84
N GLY A 145 10.25 11.76 6.83
CA GLY A 145 10.81 13.12 6.76
C GLY A 145 10.51 13.90 5.48
N TYR A 146 9.52 13.49 4.68
CA TYR A 146 9.21 14.04 3.36
C TYR A 146 7.94 14.90 3.31
N ALA A 147 6.91 14.49 4.03
CA ALA A 147 5.62 15.13 4.14
C ALA A 147 5.22 15.07 5.62
N GLY A 148 5.71 16.06 6.37
CA GLY A 148 5.45 16.17 7.80
C GLY A 148 3.98 16.36 8.12
N PHE A 149 3.67 16.88 9.31
CA PHE A 149 2.28 17.01 9.78
C PHE A 149 1.33 17.76 8.83
N SER A 150 1.84 18.62 7.94
CA SER A 150 1.02 19.31 6.92
C SER A 150 0.26 18.34 6.00
N ALA A 151 0.86 17.20 5.64
CA ALA A 151 0.21 16.20 4.80
C ALA A 151 -1.08 15.68 5.44
N LEU A 152 -1.10 15.56 6.76
CA LEU A 152 -2.22 15.04 7.53
C LEU A 152 -3.37 16.05 7.66
N TYR A 153 -3.07 17.35 7.62
CA TYR A 153 -4.10 18.40 7.66
C TYR A 153 -4.79 18.60 6.32
N ASN A 154 -4.04 18.45 5.22
CA ASN A 154 -4.52 18.76 3.88
C ASN A 154 -5.16 17.54 3.18
N SER A 155 -5.08 16.36 3.80
CA SER A 155 -5.43 15.09 3.16
C SER A 155 -6.35 14.24 4.04
N GLN A 156 -7.30 13.55 3.42
CA GLN A 156 -8.21 12.64 4.12
C GLN A 156 -7.72 11.20 4.01
N PHE A 157 -6.81 10.82 4.90
CA PHE A 157 -6.37 9.43 5.03
C PHE A 157 -7.26 8.64 5.98
N ARG A 158 -7.60 7.41 5.61
CA ARG A 158 -8.34 6.48 6.47
C ARG A 158 -7.46 5.94 7.59
N PHE A 159 -6.20 5.66 7.28
CA PHE A 159 -5.18 5.22 8.24
C PHE A 159 -3.83 5.85 7.90
N VAL A 160 -2.98 5.93 8.91
CA VAL A 160 -1.59 6.39 8.81
C VAL A 160 -0.71 5.30 9.38
N LYS A 161 0.21 4.75 8.57
CA LYS A 161 1.24 3.80 8.98
C LYS A 161 2.48 4.60 9.39
N LEU A 162 2.96 4.36 10.60
CA LEU A 162 4.19 4.95 11.09
C LEU A 162 5.39 4.21 10.51
N ASP A 163 6.42 4.94 10.06
CA ASP A 163 7.66 4.32 9.62
C ASP A 163 8.27 3.42 10.71
N ARG A 164 8.72 2.24 10.29
CA ARG A 164 9.29 1.22 11.18
C ARG A 164 10.59 1.70 11.84
N PHE A 165 11.43 2.45 11.13
CA PHE A 165 12.71 2.88 11.66
C PHE A 165 12.50 3.98 12.71
N LEU A 166 11.56 4.89 12.48
CA LEU A 166 11.13 5.88 13.46
C LEU A 166 10.62 5.21 14.73
N LEU A 167 9.72 4.23 14.60
CA LEU A 167 9.21 3.46 15.74
C LEU A 167 10.38 2.83 16.53
N TRP A 168 11.27 2.10 15.87
CA TRP A 168 12.41 1.47 16.53
C TRP A 168 13.34 2.48 17.19
N ASN A 169 13.57 3.63 16.55
CA ASN A 169 14.40 4.69 17.11
C ASN A 169 13.77 5.33 18.34
N PHE A 170 12.44 5.49 18.38
CA PHE A 170 11.75 5.96 19.57
C PHE A 170 11.83 4.94 20.70
N MET A 171 11.58 3.66 20.42
CA MET A 171 11.63 2.63 21.45
C MET A 171 13.01 2.45 22.10
N LYS A 172 14.09 2.91 21.44
CA LYS A 172 15.45 2.92 22.01
C LYS A 172 15.75 4.12 22.92
N LYS A 173 14.92 5.17 22.92
CA LYS A 173 15.19 6.42 23.66
C LYS A 173 14.36 6.50 24.95
N PRO A 174 14.92 7.00 26.07
CA PRO A 174 14.22 7.12 27.36
C PRO A 174 12.91 7.93 27.34
N GLY A 175 12.67 8.76 26.32
CA GLY A 175 11.43 9.53 26.14
C GLY A 175 10.56 9.12 24.95
N GLY A 176 10.96 8.09 24.18
CA GLY A 176 10.27 7.76 22.93
C GLY A 176 8.87 7.20 23.12
N GLU A 177 8.62 6.45 24.20
CA GLU A 177 7.27 6.01 24.53
C GLU A 177 6.34 7.20 24.86
N GLY A 178 6.85 8.20 25.59
CA GLY A 178 6.11 9.42 25.90
C GLY A 178 5.75 10.20 24.63
N LEU A 179 6.69 10.31 23.70
CA LEU A 179 6.46 10.91 22.38
C LEU A 179 5.42 10.12 21.57
N MET A 180 5.51 8.79 21.56
CA MET A 180 4.53 7.95 20.86
C MET A 180 3.12 8.11 21.42
N ARG A 181 2.99 8.16 22.76
CA ARG A 181 1.70 8.44 23.41
C ARG A 181 1.17 9.82 23.06
N ALA A 182 2.04 10.83 22.94
CA ALA A 182 1.64 12.16 22.51
C ALA A 182 1.16 12.18 21.05
N LEU A 183 1.87 11.50 20.14
CA LEU A 183 1.46 11.33 18.75
C LEU A 183 0.11 10.62 18.64
N LEU A 184 -0.09 9.52 19.35
CA LEU A 184 -1.36 8.80 19.34
C LEU A 184 -2.53 9.68 19.83
N ARG A 185 -2.30 10.52 20.86
CA ARG A 185 -3.32 11.47 21.34
C ARG A 185 -3.62 12.58 20.34
N PHE A 186 -2.66 12.97 19.52
CA PHE A 186 -2.87 13.98 18.49
C PHE A 186 -3.83 13.49 17.39
N PHE A 187 -3.88 12.17 17.15
CA PHE A 187 -4.73 11.54 16.12
C PHE A 187 -6.06 10.96 16.62
N THR A 188 -6.37 11.06 17.91
CA THR A 188 -7.64 10.60 18.53
C THR A 188 -8.50 11.78 18.94
#